data_AF-A0AAV0CBA1-F1
#
_entry.id   AF-A0AAV0CBA1-F1
#
_cell.length_a   1.000
_cell.length_b   1.000
_cell.length_c   1.000
_cell.angle_alpha   90.00
_cell.angle_beta   90.00
_cell.angle_gamma   90.00
#
_symmetry.space_group_name_H-M   'P 1'
#
loop_
_entity.id
_entity.type
_entity.pdbx_description
1 polymer ?
#
loop_
_entity_poly.entity_id
_entity_poly.type
_entity_poly.pdbx_seq_one_letter_code
_entity_poly.pdbx_strand_id
1 'polypeptide(L)'
;MARVLLPSFVLVFIIAVNCTTLADSRSVHLKYVKGALEKGAVCLDGSPAAYYHDKGVGDGRHNWVIYLQGGGWCSNHTDCKNRTTSGLGTSTHFNKTFAFDTPFFNSNSTSNPEFYNWNRMFVPYCDGSSFTGNKEAVDPVTNVTYRGFRIFEATMDDLLSKGMKHAQNAILSGGSAGGLAAMIHCDRFRDLLPITARVKCLAIASYFVHEAHLNGSKQFEATFQGLISLHGSSKALPPLCTSRMSPDLCFFPQYFLPTIRTPVFIAMSSFDLIQIRYNLFRADEVCLFHNNCTHDRLKAIQVLWKSS
;
A
#
# COMPACT_ATOMS: atom_id res chain seq x y z
N MET A 1 -53.93 -26.69 -54.65
CA MET A 1 -54.84 -26.13 -53.63
C MET A 1 -54.03 -25.88 -52.37
N ALA A 2 -53.82 -24.61 -52.03
CA ALA A 2 -53.00 -24.18 -50.91
C ALA A 2 -53.65 -24.56 -49.57
N ARG A 3 -52.87 -25.13 -48.65
CA ARG A 3 -53.23 -25.21 -47.23
C ARG A 3 -52.15 -24.49 -46.42
N VAL A 4 -52.60 -23.45 -45.75
CA VAL A 4 -51.90 -22.64 -44.75
C VAL A 4 -51.68 -23.51 -43.50
N LEU A 5 -50.46 -23.53 -42.98
CA LEU A 5 -50.16 -24.01 -41.62
C LEU A 5 -49.44 -22.88 -40.87
N LEU A 6 -50.09 -22.41 -39.81
CA LEU A 6 -49.64 -21.34 -38.91
C LEU A 6 -48.38 -21.76 -38.13
N PRO A 7 -47.49 -20.82 -37.77
CA PRO A 7 -46.35 -21.13 -36.92
C PRO A 7 -46.80 -21.29 -35.47
N SER A 8 -46.33 -22.36 -34.83
CA SER A 8 -46.50 -22.62 -33.40
C SER A 8 -45.79 -21.53 -32.58
N PHE A 9 -46.55 -20.79 -31.77
CA PHE A 9 -46.00 -19.90 -30.75
C PHE A 9 -45.41 -20.75 -29.62
N VAL A 10 -44.07 -20.84 -29.55
CA VAL A 10 -43.36 -21.31 -28.36
C VAL A 10 -43.27 -20.13 -27.41
N LEU A 11 -44.08 -20.13 -26.36
CA LEU A 11 -43.97 -19.18 -25.25
C LEU A 11 -42.74 -19.55 -24.42
N VAL A 12 -41.61 -18.90 -24.66
CA VAL A 12 -40.45 -18.96 -23.75
C VAL A 12 -40.76 -18.04 -22.58
N PHE A 13 -41.16 -18.61 -21.44
CA PHE A 13 -41.13 -17.91 -20.17
C PHE A 13 -39.65 -17.67 -19.80
N ILE A 14 -39.13 -16.50 -20.14
CA ILE A 14 -37.90 -15.99 -19.50
C ILE A 14 -38.30 -15.65 -18.07
N ILE A 15 -38.10 -16.59 -17.15
CA ILE A 15 -38.03 -16.26 -15.73
C ILE A 15 -36.75 -15.44 -15.59
N ALA A 16 -36.90 -14.11 -15.66
CA ALA A 16 -35.90 -13.19 -15.18
C ALA A 16 -35.81 -13.40 -13.66
N VAL A 17 -34.99 -14.37 -13.26
CA VAL A 17 -34.47 -14.43 -11.90
C VAL A 17 -33.60 -13.19 -11.80
N ASN A 18 -34.19 -12.10 -11.30
CA ASN A 18 -33.44 -11.00 -10.72
C ASN A 18 -32.72 -11.56 -9.50
N CYS A 19 -31.61 -12.26 -9.76
CA CYS A 19 -30.60 -12.54 -8.77
C CYS A 19 -29.89 -11.21 -8.52
N THR A 20 -30.56 -10.33 -7.77
CA THR A 20 -29.86 -9.32 -7.01
C THR A 20 -29.03 -10.11 -6.01
N THR A 21 -27.82 -10.49 -6.42
CA THR A 21 -26.76 -10.78 -5.46
C THR A 21 -26.61 -9.47 -4.70
N LEU A 22 -27.19 -9.41 -3.50
CA LEU A 22 -26.73 -8.46 -2.52
C LEU A 22 -25.27 -8.82 -2.34
N ALA A 23 -24.39 -8.07 -3.01
CA ALA A 23 -22.99 -8.06 -2.64
C ALA A 23 -23.02 -7.66 -1.17
N ASP A 24 -22.76 -8.64 -0.30
CA ASP A 24 -22.67 -8.45 1.14
C ASP A 24 -21.42 -7.60 1.38
N SER A 25 -21.57 -6.29 1.13
CA SER A 25 -20.53 -5.30 1.35
C SER A 25 -20.38 -5.18 2.85
N ARG A 26 -19.48 -6.01 3.38
CA ARG A 26 -19.19 -6.03 4.80
C ARG A 26 -18.42 -4.77 5.15
N SER A 27 -19.14 -3.80 5.70
CA SER A 27 -18.55 -2.57 6.19
C SER A 27 -17.81 -2.86 7.51
N VAL A 28 -16.52 -2.54 7.56
CA VAL A 28 -15.66 -2.79 8.72
C VAL A 28 -15.46 -1.49 9.46
N HIS A 29 -15.62 -1.49 10.79
CA HIS A 29 -15.42 -0.32 11.62
C HIS A 29 -13.94 0.00 11.84
N LEU A 30 -13.63 1.30 11.90
CA LEU A 30 -12.31 1.81 12.28
C LEU A 30 -11.98 1.38 13.71
N LYS A 31 -10.76 0.88 13.91
CA LYS A 31 -10.21 0.51 15.22
C LYS A 31 -8.89 1.24 15.42
N TYR A 32 -8.74 1.94 16.53
CA TYR A 32 -7.45 2.51 16.91
C TYR A 32 -6.50 1.40 17.35
N VAL A 33 -5.22 1.56 17.02
CA VAL A 33 -4.16 0.65 17.45
C VAL A 33 -4.09 0.68 18.98
N LYS A 34 -4.12 -0.50 19.62
CA LYS A 34 -4.07 -0.59 21.07
C LYS A 34 -2.74 -0.02 21.61
N GLY A 35 -2.84 0.96 22.50
CA GLY A 35 -1.67 1.62 23.09
C GLY A 35 -0.93 2.58 22.14
N ALA A 36 -1.61 3.08 21.10
CA ALA A 36 -1.00 3.91 20.07
C ALA A 36 -0.30 5.15 20.64
N LEU A 37 -0.96 5.87 21.55
CA LEU A 37 -0.44 7.11 22.13
C LEU A 37 0.80 6.84 23.00
N GLU A 38 0.72 5.81 23.85
CA GLU A 38 1.79 5.39 24.75
C GLU A 38 3.03 4.91 23.99
N LYS A 39 2.82 4.23 22.85
CA LYS A 39 3.91 3.79 21.96
C LYS A 39 4.38 4.91 21.01
N GLY A 40 3.74 6.07 21.00
CA GLY A 40 4.01 7.14 20.04
C GLY A 40 3.70 6.76 18.58
N ALA A 41 2.83 5.78 18.37
CA ALA A 41 2.33 5.35 17.06
C ALA A 41 1.19 6.29 16.62
N VAL A 42 1.57 7.51 16.25
CA VAL A 42 0.67 8.61 15.92
C VAL A 42 0.91 9.13 14.50
N CYS A 43 -0.15 9.66 13.88
CA CYS A 43 -0.10 10.31 12.58
C CYS A 43 0.70 11.62 12.61
N LEU A 44 0.90 12.25 11.46
CA LEU A 44 1.61 13.53 11.34
C LEU A 44 1.08 14.61 12.31
N ASP A 45 -0.23 14.66 12.58
CA ASP A 45 -0.84 15.60 13.52
C ASP A 45 -0.82 15.17 15.01
N GLY A 46 -0.33 13.98 15.31
CA GLY A 46 -0.32 13.40 16.67
C GLY A 46 -1.56 12.58 17.03
N SER A 47 -2.55 12.45 16.14
CA SER A 47 -3.70 11.56 16.35
C SER A 47 -3.29 10.07 16.31
N PRO A 48 -3.95 9.18 17.06
CA PRO A 48 -3.53 7.78 17.16
C PRO A 48 -3.73 7.02 15.85
N ALA A 49 -2.75 6.17 15.51
CA ALA A 49 -2.89 5.27 14.37
C ALA A 49 -4.10 4.34 14.52
N ALA A 50 -4.65 3.92 13.39
CA ALA A 50 -5.85 3.10 13.31
C ALA A 50 -5.79 2.14 12.12
N TYR A 51 -6.76 1.23 12.05
CA TYR A 51 -6.91 0.27 10.99
C TYR A 51 -8.35 -0.25 10.87
N TYR A 52 -8.63 -0.96 9.79
CA TYR A 52 -9.84 -1.76 9.60
C TYR A 52 -9.47 -3.24 9.55
N HIS A 53 -10.21 -4.08 10.26
CA HIS A 53 -9.93 -5.52 10.36
C HIS A 53 -11.21 -6.34 10.29
N ASP A 54 -11.34 -7.10 9.21
CA ASP A 54 -12.32 -8.17 9.06
C ASP A 54 -11.70 -9.50 9.49
N LYS A 55 -12.36 -10.18 10.43
CA LYS A 55 -11.82 -11.40 11.06
C LYS A 55 -11.94 -12.58 10.11
N GLY A 56 -10.89 -13.40 10.08
CA GLY A 56 -10.91 -14.67 9.34
C GLY A 56 -11.91 -15.66 9.93
N VAL A 57 -12.45 -16.52 9.07
CA VAL A 57 -13.47 -17.52 9.41
C VAL A 57 -13.09 -18.89 8.85
N GLY A 58 -13.68 -19.96 9.41
CA GLY A 58 -13.42 -21.33 8.95
C GLY A 58 -11.93 -21.65 8.95
N ASP A 59 -11.44 -22.20 7.85
CA ASP A 59 -10.03 -22.59 7.71
C ASP A 59 -9.10 -21.39 7.48
N GLY A 60 -9.65 -20.21 7.16
CA GLY A 60 -8.90 -18.96 6.99
C GLY A 60 -8.59 -18.21 8.30
N ARG A 61 -9.06 -18.69 9.46
CA ARG A 61 -8.91 -18.00 10.75
C ARG A 61 -7.45 -17.77 11.19
N HIS A 62 -6.52 -18.60 10.70
CA HIS A 62 -5.08 -18.48 10.95
C HIS A 62 -4.31 -17.91 9.75
N ASN A 63 -5.01 -17.42 8.73
CA ASN A 63 -4.39 -16.79 7.58
C ASN A 63 -4.63 -15.28 7.61
N TRP A 64 -3.61 -14.51 7.22
CA TRP A 64 -3.58 -13.07 7.40
C TRP A 64 -3.14 -12.36 6.13
N VAL A 65 -3.87 -11.32 5.73
CA VAL A 65 -3.44 -10.37 4.73
C VAL A 65 -3.56 -8.97 5.31
N ILE A 66 -2.42 -8.29 5.41
CA ILE A 66 -2.32 -6.92 5.90
C ILE A 66 -1.97 -6.03 4.73
N TYR A 67 -2.78 -5.03 4.46
CA TYR A 67 -2.53 -4.08 3.38
C TYR A 67 -2.19 -2.70 3.95
N LEU A 68 -1.01 -2.22 3.61
CA LEU A 68 -0.55 -0.87 3.92
C LEU A 68 -1.01 0.09 2.81
N GLN A 69 -1.80 1.09 3.18
CA GLN A 69 -2.23 2.12 2.24
C GLN A 69 -1.01 2.91 1.72
N GLY A 70 -1.08 3.38 0.46
CA GLY A 70 -0.14 4.36 -0.08
C GLY A 70 -0.68 5.79 -0.07
N GLY A 71 0.09 6.72 -0.63
CA GLY A 71 -0.35 8.11 -0.77
C GLY A 71 0.79 9.11 -0.93
N GLY A 72 1.84 8.72 -1.65
CA GLY A 72 3.06 9.52 -1.80
C GLY A 72 3.78 9.76 -0.48
N TRP A 73 4.58 10.81 -0.45
CA TRP A 73 5.41 11.21 0.70
C TRP A 73 5.30 12.70 0.94
N CYS A 74 5.81 13.16 2.07
CA CYS A 74 6.18 14.55 2.25
C CYS A 74 7.64 14.66 2.64
N SER A 75 8.37 15.56 1.99
CA SER A 75 9.84 15.66 2.10
C SER A 75 10.32 16.99 2.69
N ASN A 76 9.41 17.90 3.01
CA ASN A 76 9.71 19.16 3.67
C ASN A 76 8.62 19.53 4.69
N HIS A 77 8.98 20.43 5.62
CA HIS A 77 8.12 20.88 6.71
C HIS A 77 6.73 21.35 6.24
N THR A 78 6.67 22.18 5.21
CA THR A 78 5.43 22.78 4.69
C THR A 78 4.51 21.72 4.09
N ASP A 79 5.05 20.84 3.25
CA ASP A 79 4.28 19.76 2.65
C ASP A 79 3.75 18.78 3.71
N CYS A 80 4.59 18.38 4.66
CA CYS A 80 4.16 17.53 5.76
C CYS A 80 3.08 18.19 6.63
N LYS A 81 3.18 19.50 6.87
CA LYS A 81 2.13 20.25 7.57
C LYS A 81 0.83 20.28 6.78
N ASN A 82 0.89 20.50 5.47
CA ASN A 82 -0.33 20.53 4.64
C ASN A 82 -1.06 19.18 4.66
N ARG A 83 -0.33 18.06 4.72
CA ARG A 83 -0.94 16.73 4.79
C ARG A 83 -1.77 16.49 6.04
N THR A 84 -1.52 17.19 7.15
CA THR A 84 -2.32 17.08 8.39
C THR A 84 -3.76 17.55 8.22
N THR A 85 -4.12 18.15 7.08
CA THR A 85 -5.49 18.59 6.77
C THR A 85 -6.35 17.51 6.11
N SER A 86 -5.82 16.29 5.96
CA SER A 86 -6.48 15.18 5.28
C SER A 86 -6.18 13.83 5.96
N GLY A 87 -6.86 12.76 5.52
CA GLY A 87 -6.58 11.40 6.00
C GLY A 87 -5.11 10.97 5.83
N LEU A 88 -4.35 11.62 4.94
CA LEU A 88 -2.93 11.33 4.73
C LEU A 88 -1.98 11.88 5.81
N GLY A 89 -2.51 12.58 6.82
CA GLY A 89 -1.74 13.09 7.95
C GLY A 89 -2.48 13.08 9.29
N THR A 90 -3.75 12.68 9.33
CA THR A 90 -4.53 12.61 10.57
C THR A 90 -5.59 11.51 10.53
N SER A 91 -5.71 10.75 11.62
CA SER A 91 -6.74 9.73 11.78
C SER A 91 -8.12 10.31 12.02
N THR A 92 -8.22 11.60 12.36
CA THR A 92 -9.51 12.27 12.60
C THR A 92 -10.34 12.38 11.32
N HIS A 93 -9.68 12.36 10.16
CA HIS A 93 -10.30 12.35 8.84
C HIS A 93 -10.54 10.93 8.30
N PHE A 94 -10.26 9.87 9.06
CA PHE A 94 -10.64 8.51 8.64
C PHE A 94 -12.15 8.31 8.76
N ASN A 95 -12.72 7.68 7.73
CA ASN A 95 -14.10 7.22 7.78
C ASN A 95 -14.31 6.28 8.96
N LYS A 96 -15.49 6.33 9.57
CA LYS A 96 -15.80 5.43 10.70
C LYS A 96 -15.97 3.97 10.24
N THR A 97 -16.22 3.78 8.96
CA THR A 97 -16.32 2.48 8.32
C THR A 97 -15.59 2.45 6.97
N PHE A 98 -15.18 1.27 6.55
CA PHE A 98 -14.59 1.01 5.25
C PHE A 98 -15.26 -0.22 4.63
N ALA A 99 -15.74 -0.08 3.40
CA ALA A 99 -16.34 -1.17 2.66
C ALA A 99 -15.24 -2.10 2.12
N PHE A 100 -15.30 -3.38 2.49
CA PHE A 100 -14.39 -4.40 1.97
C PHE A 100 -14.99 -5.00 0.69
N ASP A 101 -15.24 -4.16 -0.32
CA ASP A 101 -15.95 -4.52 -1.55
C ASP A 101 -15.03 -4.79 -2.75
N THR A 102 -13.82 -4.21 -2.75
CA THR A 102 -12.81 -4.44 -3.79
C THR A 102 -12.42 -5.93 -3.89
N PRO A 103 -12.04 -6.45 -5.07
CA PRO A 103 -11.67 -7.86 -5.24
C PRO A 103 -10.60 -8.37 -4.27
N PHE A 104 -9.66 -7.52 -3.85
CA PHE A 104 -8.61 -7.90 -2.90
C PHE A 104 -9.14 -8.15 -1.48
N PHE A 105 -10.20 -7.42 -1.08
CA PHE A 105 -10.77 -7.47 0.27
C PHE A 105 -12.13 -8.13 0.34
N ASN A 106 -12.76 -8.50 -0.78
CA ASN A 106 -14.12 -9.02 -0.78
C ASN A 106 -14.25 -10.33 0.02
N SER A 107 -15.35 -10.53 0.75
CA SER A 107 -15.65 -11.77 1.50
C SER A 107 -16.34 -12.83 0.66
N ASN A 108 -16.68 -12.52 -0.59
CA ASN A 108 -17.23 -13.46 -1.55
C ASN A 108 -16.11 -14.26 -2.22
N SER A 109 -16.16 -15.60 -2.12
CA SER A 109 -15.16 -16.50 -2.70
C SER A 109 -15.11 -16.47 -4.23
N THR A 110 -16.18 -16.06 -4.91
CA THR A 110 -16.18 -15.87 -6.37
C THR A 110 -15.34 -14.66 -6.76
N SER A 111 -15.42 -13.56 -5.99
CA SER A 111 -14.69 -12.32 -6.27
C SER A 111 -13.26 -12.32 -5.69
N ASN A 112 -13.06 -13.05 -4.59
CA ASN A 112 -11.78 -13.14 -3.87
C ASN A 112 -11.48 -14.59 -3.47
N PRO A 113 -11.21 -15.48 -4.45
CA PRO A 113 -11.01 -16.90 -4.16
C PRO A 113 -9.86 -17.17 -3.18
N GLU A 114 -8.85 -16.28 -3.16
CA GLU A 114 -7.64 -16.46 -2.36
C GLU A 114 -7.81 -16.07 -0.90
N PHE A 115 -8.46 -14.92 -0.62
CA PHE A 115 -8.43 -14.31 0.72
C PHE A 115 -9.80 -14.11 1.37
N TYR A 116 -10.90 -14.53 0.74
CA TYR A 116 -12.26 -14.23 1.21
C TYR A 116 -12.53 -14.61 2.68
N ASN A 117 -11.92 -15.69 3.18
CA ASN A 117 -12.09 -16.16 4.56
C ASN A 117 -10.89 -15.87 5.47
N TRP A 118 -9.86 -15.15 4.99
CA TRP A 118 -8.69 -14.77 5.78
C TRP A 118 -9.01 -13.61 6.73
N ASN A 119 -8.14 -13.40 7.73
CA ASN A 119 -8.06 -12.11 8.40
C ASN A 119 -7.58 -11.07 7.38
N ARG A 120 -8.46 -10.15 7.02
CA ARG A 120 -8.20 -9.10 6.04
C ARG A 120 -8.10 -7.77 6.76
N MET A 121 -7.01 -7.05 6.52
CA MET A 121 -6.74 -5.80 7.20
C MET A 121 -6.32 -4.71 6.21
N PHE A 122 -6.83 -3.51 6.45
CA PHE A 122 -6.40 -2.29 5.80
C PHE A 122 -5.84 -1.34 6.85
N VAL A 123 -4.60 -0.91 6.68
CA VAL A 123 -3.92 0.06 7.56
C VAL A 123 -3.83 1.39 6.82
N PRO A 124 -4.66 2.39 7.18
CA PRO A 124 -4.57 3.72 6.62
C PRO A 124 -3.19 4.36 6.82
N TYR A 125 -2.78 5.14 5.83
CA TYR A 125 -1.48 5.78 5.77
C TYR A 125 -1.57 7.24 6.18
N CYS A 126 -0.93 7.59 7.30
CA CYS A 126 -0.98 8.94 7.86
C CYS A 126 0.37 9.48 8.34
N ASP A 127 1.49 8.83 7.99
CA ASP A 127 2.84 9.24 8.42
C ASP A 127 3.67 9.94 7.33
N GLY A 128 3.30 9.82 6.06
CA GLY A 128 4.00 10.50 4.96
C GLY A 128 5.41 9.97 4.64
N SER A 129 5.82 8.80 5.17
CA SER A 129 7.17 8.24 5.04
C SER A 129 7.24 6.77 4.66
N SER A 130 6.20 6.17 4.07
CA SER A 130 6.14 4.70 3.86
C SER A 130 6.37 3.91 5.15
N PHE A 131 5.80 4.36 6.28
CA PHE A 131 5.97 3.67 7.56
C PHE A 131 7.45 3.54 8.01
N THR A 132 8.33 4.49 7.66
CA THR A 132 9.76 4.41 7.99
C THR A 132 10.25 5.47 8.99
N GLY A 133 9.57 6.60 9.10
CA GLY A 133 9.98 7.70 9.97
C GLY A 133 9.95 7.32 11.45
N ASN A 134 10.95 7.75 12.21
CA ASN A 134 11.05 7.48 13.65
C ASN A 134 11.78 8.59 14.41
N LYS A 135 11.37 9.84 14.22
CA LYS A 135 11.99 10.98 14.89
C LYS A 135 11.39 11.17 16.27
N GLU A 136 12.22 11.12 17.32
CA GLU A 136 11.77 11.30 18.71
C GLU A 136 11.14 12.66 19.00
N ALA A 137 11.74 13.73 18.49
CA ALA A 137 11.26 15.09 18.67
C ALA A 137 10.12 15.41 17.70
N VAL A 138 9.13 16.17 18.19
CA VAL A 138 8.15 16.84 17.34
C VAL A 138 8.86 17.94 16.55
N ASP A 139 8.39 18.19 15.34
CA ASP A 139 8.88 19.28 14.50
C ASP A 139 8.67 20.64 15.20
N PRO A 140 9.74 21.38 15.52
CA PRO A 140 9.61 22.63 16.26
C PRO A 140 8.98 23.76 15.43
N VAL A 141 8.97 23.64 14.10
CA VAL A 141 8.45 24.66 13.18
C VAL A 141 6.96 24.44 12.93
N THR A 142 6.55 23.20 12.70
CA THR A 142 5.19 22.88 12.22
C THR A 142 4.34 22.10 13.23
N ASN A 143 4.93 21.67 14.33
CA ASN A 143 4.33 20.79 15.34
C ASN A 143 3.85 19.44 14.77
N VAL A 144 4.51 18.97 13.70
CA VAL A 144 4.25 17.67 13.06
C VAL A 144 5.09 16.57 13.70
N THR A 145 4.58 15.35 13.75
CA THR A 145 5.32 14.17 14.20
C THR A 145 5.72 13.28 13.02
N TYR A 146 6.85 12.58 13.13
CA TYR A 146 7.34 11.68 12.07
C TYR A 146 7.53 10.26 12.64
N ARG A 147 6.44 9.46 12.65
CA ARG A 147 6.34 8.21 13.44
C ARG A 147 5.94 6.97 12.65
N GLY A 148 6.09 6.98 11.32
CA GLY A 148 5.67 5.88 10.46
C GLY A 148 6.14 4.49 10.93
N PHE A 149 7.38 4.38 11.39
CA PHE A 149 7.91 3.11 11.88
C PHE A 149 7.24 2.62 13.17
N ARG A 150 6.90 3.54 14.08
CA ARG A 150 6.14 3.19 15.30
C ARG A 150 4.72 2.77 14.99
N ILE A 151 4.09 3.41 13.99
CA ILE A 151 2.78 2.99 13.49
C ILE A 151 2.84 1.54 13.02
N PHE A 152 3.87 1.19 12.23
CA PHE A 152 4.06 -0.19 11.79
C PHE A 152 4.23 -1.15 12.97
N GLU A 153 5.19 -0.90 13.87
CA GLU A 153 5.48 -1.79 15.00
C GLU A 153 4.26 -1.96 15.92
N ALA A 154 3.63 -0.86 16.34
CA ALA A 154 2.47 -0.92 17.22
C ALA A 154 1.28 -1.63 16.57
N THR A 155 1.09 -1.45 15.25
CA THR A 155 0.04 -2.16 14.51
C THR A 155 0.32 -3.66 14.51
N MET A 156 1.55 -4.09 14.19
CA MET A 156 1.89 -5.51 14.17
C MET A 156 1.78 -6.15 15.56
N ASP A 157 2.24 -5.48 16.62
CA ASP A 157 2.07 -5.92 18.00
C ASP A 157 0.60 -6.15 18.36
N ASP A 158 -0.26 -5.21 17.97
CA ASP A 158 -1.68 -5.30 18.28
C ASP A 158 -2.33 -6.47 17.54
N LEU A 159 -1.91 -6.74 16.29
CA LEU A 159 -2.35 -7.91 15.53
C LEU A 159 -1.85 -9.23 16.09
N LEU A 160 -0.59 -9.29 16.56
CA LEU A 160 -0.04 -10.45 17.23
C LEU A 160 -0.89 -10.80 18.46
N SER A 161 -1.31 -9.79 19.23
CA SER A 161 -2.20 -9.96 20.39
C SER A 161 -3.59 -10.47 20.00
N LYS A 162 -4.05 -10.19 18.78
CA LYS A 162 -5.34 -10.61 18.21
C LYS A 162 -5.30 -11.97 17.50
N GLY A 163 -4.18 -12.68 17.58
CA GLY A 163 -4.05 -14.06 17.09
C GLY A 163 -3.09 -14.22 15.91
N MET A 164 -2.51 -13.14 15.38
CA MET A 164 -1.54 -13.24 14.28
C MET A 164 -0.28 -14.01 14.69
N LYS A 165 0.04 -14.06 16.00
CA LYS A 165 1.10 -14.92 16.54
C LYS A 165 0.91 -16.42 16.27
N HIS A 166 -0.28 -16.83 15.85
CA HIS A 166 -0.63 -18.21 15.47
C HIS A 166 -0.87 -18.35 13.96
N ALA A 167 -0.35 -17.42 13.14
CA ALA A 167 -0.55 -17.45 11.71
C ALA A 167 0.07 -18.71 11.08
N GLN A 168 -0.65 -19.31 10.12
CA GLN A 168 -0.14 -20.37 9.24
C GLN A 168 0.35 -19.78 7.92
N ASN A 169 -0.41 -18.83 7.37
CA ASN A 169 -0.05 -18.07 6.19
C ASN A 169 -0.22 -16.58 6.48
N ALA A 170 0.73 -15.76 6.03
CA ALA A 170 0.65 -14.32 6.19
C ALA A 170 1.22 -13.57 4.98
N ILE A 171 0.51 -12.53 4.53
CA ILE A 171 0.95 -11.65 3.47
C ILE A 171 0.98 -10.22 3.99
N LEU A 172 2.15 -9.57 3.91
CA LEU A 172 2.25 -8.12 4.02
C LEU A 172 2.16 -7.52 2.62
N SER A 173 1.10 -6.78 2.36
CA SER A 173 0.79 -6.17 1.08
C SER A 173 0.75 -4.66 1.19
N GLY A 174 0.80 -3.97 0.06
CA GLY A 174 0.50 -2.54 -0.01
C GLY A 174 0.59 -2.00 -1.43
N GLY A 175 0.05 -0.80 -1.60
CA GLY A 175 0.06 -0.08 -2.87
C GLY A 175 0.90 1.20 -2.80
N SER A 176 1.64 1.54 -3.85
CA SER A 176 2.44 2.78 -3.91
C SER A 176 3.39 2.92 -2.69
N ALA A 177 3.32 4.02 -1.95
CA ALA A 177 4.11 4.20 -0.73
C ALA A 177 3.94 3.05 0.29
N GLY A 178 2.76 2.43 0.37
CA GLY A 178 2.49 1.30 1.26
C GLY A 178 3.07 -0.01 0.75
N GLY A 179 3.16 -0.22 -0.56
CA GLY A 179 3.83 -1.41 -1.11
C GLY A 179 5.35 -1.29 -1.02
N LEU A 180 5.90 -0.07 -1.13
CA LEU A 180 7.29 0.18 -0.78
C LEU A 180 7.57 -0.16 0.69
N ALA A 181 6.68 0.26 1.60
CA ALA A 181 6.75 -0.12 3.01
C ALA A 181 6.67 -1.65 3.21
N ALA A 182 5.80 -2.34 2.47
CA ALA A 182 5.68 -3.79 2.53
C ALA A 182 6.97 -4.52 2.13
N MET A 183 7.72 -4.00 1.16
CA MET A 183 9.04 -4.54 0.78
C MET A 183 10.11 -4.22 1.84
N ILE A 184 10.17 -2.97 2.30
CA ILE A 184 11.15 -2.52 3.32
C ILE A 184 11.01 -3.33 4.61
N HIS A 185 9.78 -3.53 5.08
CA HIS A 185 9.50 -4.23 6.33
C HIS A 185 9.30 -5.74 6.15
N CYS A 186 9.54 -6.29 4.95
CA CYS A 186 9.16 -7.67 4.65
C CYS A 186 9.81 -8.70 5.58
N ASP A 187 11.14 -8.61 5.76
CA ASP A 187 11.87 -9.48 6.67
C ASP A 187 11.49 -9.24 8.13
N ARG A 188 11.27 -7.97 8.51
CA ARG A 188 10.80 -7.63 9.86
C ARG A 188 9.44 -8.28 10.15
N PHE A 189 8.52 -8.25 9.19
CA PHE A 189 7.22 -8.91 9.31
C PHE A 189 7.34 -10.43 9.38
N ARG A 190 8.21 -11.04 8.57
CA ARG A 190 8.52 -12.48 8.66
C ARG A 190 9.01 -12.86 10.04
N ASP A 191 9.93 -12.08 10.61
CA ASP A 191 10.59 -12.38 11.87
C ASP A 191 9.64 -12.28 13.08
N LEU A 192 8.48 -11.64 12.95
CA LEU A 192 7.43 -11.59 13.98
C LEU A 192 6.59 -12.88 14.09
N LEU A 193 6.64 -13.74 13.07
CA LEU A 193 5.71 -14.87 12.92
C LEU A 193 6.37 -16.22 13.15
N PRO A 194 5.61 -17.28 13.50
CA PRO A 194 6.16 -18.61 13.73
C PRO A 194 7.09 -19.08 12.62
N ILE A 195 8.14 -19.83 12.96
CA ILE A 195 9.08 -20.35 11.95
C ILE A 195 8.39 -21.28 10.94
N THR A 196 7.29 -21.91 11.35
CA THR A 196 6.45 -22.77 10.50
C THR A 196 5.46 -22.01 9.62
N ALA A 197 5.24 -20.71 9.88
CA ALA A 197 4.35 -19.89 9.07
C ALA A 197 4.95 -19.61 7.69
N ARG A 198 4.11 -19.68 6.65
CA ARG A 198 4.46 -19.24 5.30
C ARG A 198 4.20 -17.75 5.19
N VAL A 199 5.26 -16.97 5.02
CA VAL A 199 5.17 -15.51 4.93
C VAL A 199 5.70 -15.05 3.59
N LYS A 200 4.96 -14.14 2.95
CA LYS A 200 5.35 -13.48 1.70
C LYS A 200 4.99 -12.00 1.79
N CYS A 201 5.58 -11.20 0.92
CA CYS A 201 5.15 -9.81 0.74
C CYS A 201 4.67 -9.57 -0.69
N LEU A 202 3.73 -8.65 -0.84
CA LEU A 202 3.14 -8.27 -2.12
C LEU A 202 3.22 -6.75 -2.28
N ALA A 203 4.01 -6.29 -3.24
CA ALA A 203 4.16 -4.88 -3.53
C ALA A 203 3.41 -4.53 -4.81
N ILE A 204 2.42 -3.65 -4.73
CA ILE A 204 1.59 -3.24 -5.87
C ILE A 204 1.94 -1.79 -6.25
N ALA A 205 2.26 -1.52 -7.52
CA ALA A 205 2.61 -0.19 -8.01
C ALA A 205 3.72 0.51 -7.19
N SER A 206 4.78 -0.23 -6.81
CA SER A 206 5.73 0.19 -5.76
C SER A 206 7.21 -0.04 -6.07
N TYR A 207 7.54 -0.64 -7.21
CA TYR A 207 8.93 -0.86 -7.64
C TYR A 207 9.48 0.40 -8.32
N PHE A 208 9.86 1.41 -7.53
CA PHE A 208 10.35 2.66 -8.10
C PHE A 208 11.81 2.54 -8.55
N VAL A 209 12.09 2.92 -9.78
CA VAL A 209 13.42 2.77 -10.39
C VAL A 209 14.20 4.06 -10.26
N HIS A 210 15.40 3.95 -9.70
CA HIS A 210 16.41 4.99 -9.72
C HIS A 210 17.10 4.98 -11.09
N GLU A 211 16.77 5.96 -11.92
CA GLU A 211 17.45 6.20 -13.19
C GLU A 211 18.20 7.53 -13.14
N ALA A 212 19.45 7.47 -12.68
CA ALA A 212 20.27 8.65 -12.38
C ALA A 212 20.65 9.47 -13.63
N HIS A 213 20.62 8.83 -14.82
CA HIS A 213 21.10 9.40 -16.08
C HIS A 213 19.99 9.98 -16.96
N LEU A 214 18.72 9.86 -16.54
CA LEU A 214 17.62 10.49 -17.26
C LEU A 214 17.56 12.00 -16.95
N ASN A 215 17.40 12.80 -18.01
CA ASN A 215 17.03 14.21 -17.87
C ASN A 215 15.58 14.29 -17.39
N GLY A 216 15.38 14.83 -16.20
CA GLY A 216 14.06 14.91 -15.59
C GLY A 216 14.05 15.58 -14.22
N SER A 217 12.92 15.50 -13.53
CA SER A 217 12.69 16.23 -12.28
C SER A 217 13.38 15.64 -11.06
N LYS A 218 13.89 14.39 -11.15
CA LYS A 218 14.62 13.67 -10.08
C LYS A 218 13.94 13.77 -8.71
N GLN A 219 12.60 13.76 -8.70
CA GLN A 219 11.81 13.99 -7.49
C GLN A 219 11.99 12.88 -6.46
N PHE A 220 12.27 11.65 -6.88
CA PHE A 220 12.54 10.56 -5.92
C PHE A 220 13.78 10.85 -5.08
N GLU A 221 14.88 11.30 -5.68
CA GLU A 221 16.13 11.59 -4.95
C GLU A 221 15.86 12.64 -3.85
N ALA A 222 15.26 13.77 -4.22
CA ALA A 222 14.90 14.83 -3.26
C ALA A 222 13.89 14.33 -2.20
N THR A 223 12.94 13.50 -2.60
CA THR A 223 11.93 12.95 -1.69
C THR A 223 12.55 12.03 -0.66
N PHE A 224 13.35 11.05 -1.10
CA PHE A 224 13.98 10.07 -0.22
C PHE A 224 15.06 10.68 0.66
N GLN A 225 15.80 11.69 0.18
CA GLN A 225 16.66 12.51 1.05
C GLN A 225 15.85 13.23 2.14
N GLY A 226 14.65 13.73 1.82
CA GLY A 226 13.72 14.29 2.80
C GLY A 226 13.26 13.24 3.83
N LEU A 227 12.97 12.01 3.41
CA LEU A 227 12.61 10.93 4.35
C LEU A 227 13.77 10.59 5.31
N ILE A 228 15.01 10.63 4.83
CA ILE A 228 16.17 10.46 5.71
C ILE A 228 16.34 11.63 6.67
N SER A 229 16.44 12.85 6.16
CA SER A 229 16.82 14.03 6.93
C SER A 229 15.69 14.59 7.82
N LEU A 230 14.45 14.61 7.31
CA LEU A 230 13.29 15.15 8.03
C LEU A 230 12.66 14.10 8.93
N HIS A 231 12.35 12.91 8.39
CA HIS A 231 11.60 11.86 9.10
C HIS A 231 12.48 10.92 9.95
N GLY A 232 13.80 10.91 9.72
CA GLY A 232 14.72 10.04 10.45
C GLY A 232 14.58 8.55 10.07
N SER A 233 14.26 8.26 8.80
CA SER A 233 13.87 6.93 8.35
C SER A 233 14.98 5.88 8.31
N SER A 234 16.26 6.25 8.45
CA SER A 234 17.39 5.34 8.22
C SER A 234 17.33 4.03 9.02
N LYS A 235 16.80 4.07 10.25
CA LYS A 235 16.72 2.88 11.13
C LYS A 235 15.69 1.85 10.69
N ALA A 236 14.69 2.25 9.90
CA ALA A 236 13.66 1.36 9.39
C ALA A 236 14.09 0.62 8.13
N LEU A 237 15.09 1.14 7.40
CA LEU A 237 15.56 0.59 6.13
C LEU A 237 16.39 -0.68 6.31
N PRO A 238 16.51 -1.54 5.28
CA PRO A 238 17.31 -2.76 5.35
C PRO A 238 18.78 -2.47 5.69
N PRO A 239 19.34 -3.03 6.77
CA PRO A 239 20.67 -2.68 7.27
C PRO A 239 21.80 -3.08 6.30
N LEU A 240 21.61 -4.18 5.55
CA LEU A 240 22.56 -4.60 4.52
C LEU A 240 22.62 -3.61 3.35
N CYS A 241 21.54 -2.88 3.07
CA CYS A 241 21.55 -1.81 2.07
C CYS A 241 22.26 -0.56 2.63
N THR A 242 21.86 -0.09 3.80
CA THR A 242 22.39 1.16 4.39
C THR A 242 23.84 1.07 4.83
N SER A 243 24.39 -0.13 4.98
CA SER A 243 25.83 -0.35 5.20
C SER A 243 26.68 -0.25 3.92
N ARG A 244 26.06 -0.33 2.73
CA ARG A 244 26.77 -0.33 1.43
C ARG A 244 26.64 0.97 0.67
N MET A 245 25.62 1.77 0.95
CA MET A 245 25.32 3.01 0.24
C MET A 245 24.59 4.01 1.13
N SER A 246 24.36 5.21 0.61
CA SER A 246 23.64 6.24 1.35
C SER A 246 22.19 5.78 1.65
N PRO A 247 21.64 6.07 2.84
CA PRO A 247 20.32 5.58 3.22
C PRO A 247 19.17 5.99 2.29
N ASP A 248 19.25 7.14 1.62
CA ASP A 248 18.23 7.61 0.68
C ASP A 248 18.12 6.71 -0.55
N LEU A 249 19.23 6.11 -1.01
CA LEU A 249 19.21 5.13 -2.09
C LEU A 249 18.49 3.85 -1.67
N CYS A 250 18.50 3.50 -0.38
CA CYS A 250 17.83 2.30 0.13
C CYS A 250 16.30 2.38 0.19
N PHE A 251 15.70 3.43 -0.39
CA PHE A 251 14.28 3.47 -0.73
C PHE A 251 13.98 2.98 -2.14
N PHE A 252 14.97 2.87 -3.03
CA PHE A 252 14.75 2.27 -4.35
C PHE A 252 14.85 0.75 -4.27
N PRO A 253 13.81 0.00 -4.64
CA PRO A 253 13.78 -1.45 -4.50
C PRO A 253 14.93 -2.18 -5.18
N GLN A 254 15.46 -1.66 -6.28
CA GLN A 254 16.63 -2.24 -6.97
C GLN A 254 17.86 -2.42 -6.08
N TYR A 255 18.03 -1.59 -5.05
CA TYR A 255 19.21 -1.64 -4.19
C TYR A 255 19.01 -2.51 -2.95
N PHE A 256 17.81 -2.53 -2.39
CA PHE A 256 17.56 -3.26 -1.14
C PHE A 256 16.92 -4.62 -1.34
N LEU A 257 16.12 -4.85 -2.39
CA LEU A 257 15.47 -6.15 -2.62
C LEU A 257 16.45 -7.33 -2.71
N PRO A 258 17.65 -7.20 -3.32
CA PRO A 258 18.65 -8.29 -3.30
C PRO A 258 19.10 -8.70 -1.89
N THR A 259 18.81 -7.88 -0.87
CA THR A 259 19.12 -8.14 0.54
C THR A 259 17.95 -8.72 1.34
N ILE A 260 16.73 -8.72 0.78
CA ILE A 260 15.52 -9.24 1.42
C ILE A 260 15.48 -10.76 1.29
N ARG A 261 15.27 -11.46 2.40
CA ARG A 261 15.26 -12.94 2.45
C ARG A 261 13.87 -13.50 2.19
N THR A 262 12.84 -12.78 2.63
CA THR A 262 11.45 -13.21 2.53
C THR A 262 10.94 -13.04 1.10
N PRO A 263 10.23 -14.01 0.51
CA PRO A 263 9.75 -13.89 -0.86
C PRO A 263 8.84 -12.66 -1.05
N VAL A 264 9.19 -11.84 -2.04
CA VAL A 264 8.41 -10.65 -2.44
C VAL A 264 7.84 -10.89 -3.83
N PHE A 265 6.53 -10.74 -3.98
CA PHE A 265 5.86 -10.62 -5.27
C PHE A 265 5.67 -9.16 -5.63
N ILE A 266 5.92 -8.79 -6.88
CA ILE A 266 5.88 -7.41 -7.34
C ILE A 266 4.88 -7.33 -8.49
N ALA A 267 3.82 -6.54 -8.30
CA ALA A 267 2.84 -6.21 -9.33
C ALA A 267 3.04 -4.74 -9.72
N MET A 268 3.69 -4.49 -10.85
CA MET A 268 4.05 -3.14 -11.29
C MET A 268 3.56 -2.91 -12.73
N SER A 269 3.02 -1.72 -12.99
CA SER A 269 2.77 -1.29 -14.36
C SER A 269 4.09 -0.87 -15.02
N SER A 270 4.33 -1.31 -16.25
CA SER A 270 5.46 -0.86 -17.07
C SER A 270 5.49 0.66 -17.29
N PHE A 271 4.34 1.32 -17.15
CA PHE A 271 4.18 2.76 -17.35
C PHE A 271 3.46 3.40 -16.15
N ASP A 272 3.98 3.13 -14.95
CA ASP A 272 3.44 3.74 -13.73
C ASP A 272 3.53 5.28 -13.79
N LEU A 273 2.41 5.95 -13.53
CA LEU A 273 2.28 7.40 -13.66
C LEU A 273 3.14 8.16 -12.63
N ILE A 274 3.34 7.60 -11.44
CA ILE A 274 4.20 8.20 -10.42
C ILE A 274 5.66 8.04 -10.80
N GLN A 275 6.06 6.85 -11.28
CA GLN A 275 7.41 6.61 -11.80
C GLN A 275 7.76 7.60 -12.92
N ILE A 276 6.86 7.79 -13.89
CA ILE A 276 7.05 8.73 -15.00
C ILE A 276 7.16 10.16 -14.48
N ARG A 277 6.22 10.60 -13.63
CA ARG A 277 6.21 11.96 -13.09
C ARG A 277 7.50 12.28 -12.31
N TYR A 278 7.98 11.35 -11.50
CA TYR A 278 9.07 11.60 -10.54
C TYR A 278 10.46 11.46 -11.19
N ASN A 279 10.63 10.59 -12.19
CA ASN A 279 11.88 10.53 -12.94
C ASN A 279 11.94 11.57 -14.04
N LEU A 280 10.87 11.71 -14.82
CA LEU A 280 10.76 12.67 -15.93
C LEU A 280 10.05 13.94 -15.45
N PHE A 281 9.01 14.38 -16.14
CA PHE A 281 8.23 15.56 -15.77
C PHE A 281 6.74 15.25 -15.65
N ARG A 282 6.02 16.11 -14.92
CA ARG A 282 4.54 16.06 -14.84
C ARG A 282 3.88 16.08 -16.23
N ALA A 283 4.50 16.74 -17.20
CA ALA A 283 3.95 16.82 -18.55
C ALA A 283 3.97 15.47 -19.27
N ASP A 284 4.91 14.57 -18.93
CA ASP A 284 5.00 13.22 -19.50
C ASP A 284 3.91 12.30 -18.94
N GLU A 285 3.67 12.38 -17.62
CA GLU A 285 2.52 11.73 -16.97
C GLU A 285 1.20 12.17 -17.60
N VAL A 286 0.97 13.49 -17.69
CA VAL A 286 -0.27 14.07 -18.22
C VAL A 286 -0.51 13.64 -19.66
N CYS A 287 0.53 13.65 -20.51
CA CYS A 287 0.34 13.26 -21.90
C CYS A 287 0.03 11.77 -22.06
N LEU A 288 0.61 10.92 -21.21
CA LEU A 288 0.36 9.48 -21.25
C LEU A 288 -1.09 9.20 -20.82
N PHE A 289 -1.56 9.87 -19.77
CA PHE A 289 -2.95 9.76 -19.31
C PHE A 289 -3.96 10.18 -20.38
N HIS A 290 -3.67 11.26 -21.12
CA HIS A 290 -4.56 11.75 -22.19
C HIS A 290 -4.29 11.14 -23.57
N ASN A 291 -3.34 10.20 -23.67
CA ASN A 291 -2.92 9.57 -24.92
C ASN A 291 -2.55 10.56 -26.04
N ASN A 292 -1.81 11.63 -25.69
CA ASN A 292 -1.43 12.71 -26.61
C ASN A 292 0.06 13.10 -26.53
N CYS A 293 0.92 12.16 -26.13
CA CYS A 293 2.36 12.40 -26.04
C CYS A 293 3.01 12.70 -27.39
N THR A 294 3.96 13.63 -27.39
CA THR A 294 4.85 13.85 -28.52
C THR A 294 5.82 12.68 -28.67
N HIS A 295 6.41 12.54 -29.86
CA HIS A 295 7.40 11.49 -30.15
C HIS A 295 8.57 11.50 -29.17
N ASP A 296 9.09 12.67 -28.82
CA ASP A 296 10.23 12.79 -27.91
C ASP A 296 9.88 12.39 -26.47
N ARG A 297 8.65 12.67 -26.02
CA ARG A 297 8.17 12.20 -24.71
C ARG A 297 7.99 10.69 -24.68
N LEU A 298 7.44 10.11 -25.74
CA LEU A 298 7.35 8.65 -25.86
C LEU A 298 8.73 7.99 -25.82
N LYS A 299 9.74 8.58 -26.47
CA LYS A 299 11.12 8.08 -26.37
C LYS A 299 11.65 8.13 -24.94
N ALA A 300 11.47 9.24 -24.22
CA ALA A 300 11.92 9.35 -22.83
C ALA A 300 11.24 8.31 -21.92
N ILE A 301 9.93 8.13 -22.07
CA ILE A 301 9.16 7.09 -21.36
C ILE A 301 9.67 5.68 -21.71
N GLN A 302 9.99 5.41 -22.97
CA GLN A 302 10.56 4.13 -23.40
C GLN A 302 11.95 3.86 -22.81
N VAL A 303 12.80 4.89 -22.65
CA VAL A 303 14.11 4.72 -22.00
C VAL A 303 13.92 4.36 -20.52
N LEU A 304 13.01 5.04 -19.83
CA LEU A 304 12.66 4.71 -18.44
C LEU A 304 12.12 3.29 -18.31
N TRP A 305 11.27 2.85 -19.23
CA TRP A 305 10.75 1.48 -19.26
C TRP A 305 11.83 0.42 -19.47
N LYS A 306 12.84 0.68 -20.32
CA LYS A 306 13.96 -0.27 -20.52
C LYS A 306 14.86 -0.42 -19.29
N SER A 307 14.73 0.50 -18.34
CA SER A 307 15.51 0.55 -17.11
C SER A 307 14.82 -0.13 -15.94
N SER A 308 13.53 -0.44 -16.08
CA SER A 308 12.66 -1.04 -15.06
C SER A 308 12.56 -2.55 -15.11
#